data_AF-A0A7S2DN60-F1
#
_entry.id   AF-A0A7S2DN60-F1
#
_cell.length_a   1.000
_cell.length_b   1.000
_cell.length_c   1.000
_cell.angle_alpha   90.00
_cell.angle_beta   90.00
_cell.angle_gamma   90.00
#
_symmetry.space_group_name_H-M   'P 1'
#
loop_
_entity.id
_entity.type
_entity.pdbx_description
1 polymer ?
#
loop_
_entity_poly.entity_id
_entity_poly.type
_entity_poly.pdbx_seq_one_letter_code
_entity_poly.pdbx_strand_id
1 'polypeptide(L)'
;MEGPKFEIGYWNIRGLGAPLRLMAEYSEMPYTAKCYDVSEKEGGGWDLSAWFGPKEELKQTNPLMNLPYVKDTDGTIITQSNACFAYLGQKTGLSGSTPLERARCTELLCEAMDLRNSMVSKFYNPSTTIEDLCNLVVKSGSLPKLEASITSGPYFFGCSPTAADFHVFELVDQLTFMLEKIGKDDPSVSPCLREWSYPKLLALRAAMLAEPTCQNYFNGPLAKLPLNNKMACFGATPSGAKWVPGQACEWAETTNAPVRNAAFMFIKPHAVTPAVHNMIEGYLAAKGIRVISSGDISAEEIDEKKLIDQHYYSIASKATILKPAQLNVPGEKFKAQFGLGWEEALATGTVVNAMDACEIFGCDADTLDKAWAACKKAKNLVKFGGGFYCGHVTIGDKSLYVFNGFFMSMRTKFTTPGLKITYFSVDWEASSCSWADFRGALLGPTDPADAPADSLRGLVNAKWEALGLASAPDVGDNGVHASASPFEALAERMNWLGADCASDPFGSALLAAGIPMETIKAWSVDPQVKLPDGSKGSIFDAVEDQDFSECLETLKALFSIA
;
A
#
# COMPACT_ATOMS: atom_id res chain seq x y z
N MET A 1 11.29 -16.75 -3.69
CA MET A 1 12.24 -15.91 -4.46
C MET A 1 11.41 -15.30 -5.57
N GLU A 2 11.29 -13.98 -5.61
CA GLU A 2 10.70 -13.32 -6.77
C GLU A 2 11.44 -13.78 -8.03
N GLY A 3 10.70 -14.00 -9.12
CA GLY A 3 11.32 -14.27 -10.41
C GLY A 3 12.29 -13.14 -10.78
N PRO A 4 13.35 -13.42 -11.54
CA PRO A 4 14.32 -12.38 -11.90
C PRO A 4 13.62 -11.24 -12.65
N LYS A 5 13.78 -10.01 -12.17
CA LYS A 5 13.23 -8.78 -12.76
C LYS A 5 14.34 -8.06 -13.54
N PHE A 6 13.97 -7.33 -14.59
CA PHE A 6 14.88 -6.36 -15.21
C PHE A 6 15.17 -5.21 -14.24
N GLU A 7 16.32 -4.57 -14.31
CA GLU A 7 16.60 -3.34 -13.56
C GLU A 7 16.87 -2.19 -14.53
N ILE A 8 16.16 -1.08 -14.36
CA ILE A 8 16.31 0.14 -15.15
C ILE A 8 16.93 1.20 -14.25
N GLY A 9 18.22 1.47 -14.46
CA GLY A 9 18.98 2.44 -13.69
C GLY A 9 18.99 3.81 -14.33
N TYR A 10 18.52 4.83 -13.60
CA TYR A 10 18.62 6.23 -14.02
C TYR A 10 18.64 7.19 -12.83
N TRP A 11 18.92 8.47 -13.09
CA TRP A 11 18.70 9.53 -12.11
C TRP A 11 17.23 9.55 -11.66
N ASN A 12 16.98 10.09 -10.47
CA ASN A 12 15.65 10.23 -9.85
C ASN A 12 14.83 11.38 -10.50
N ILE A 13 14.71 11.29 -11.81
CA ILE A 13 14.01 12.19 -12.73
C ILE A 13 13.34 11.33 -13.82
N ARG A 14 12.50 11.94 -14.66
CA ARG A 14 12.00 11.32 -15.89
C ARG A 14 13.15 11.15 -16.90
N GLY A 15 13.63 12.26 -17.48
CA GLY A 15 14.74 12.30 -18.42
C GLY A 15 14.80 11.12 -19.41
N LEU A 16 15.97 10.50 -19.57
CA LEU A 16 16.14 9.31 -20.43
C LEU A 16 15.62 8.01 -19.80
N GLY A 17 15.23 8.02 -18.51
CA GLY A 17 14.71 6.84 -17.83
C GLY A 17 13.23 6.59 -18.10
N ALA A 18 12.44 7.65 -18.27
CA ALA A 18 11.00 7.56 -18.50
C ALA A 18 10.63 6.70 -19.73
N PRO A 19 11.26 6.85 -20.91
CA PRO A 19 10.90 6.00 -22.05
C PRO A 19 11.20 4.52 -21.80
N LEU A 20 12.30 4.17 -21.11
CA LEU A 20 12.61 2.79 -20.76
C LEU A 20 11.58 2.18 -19.81
N ARG A 21 11.14 2.96 -18.81
CA ARG A 21 10.11 2.54 -17.84
C ARG A 21 8.77 2.32 -18.55
N LEU A 22 8.35 3.24 -19.41
CA LEU A 22 7.13 3.10 -20.20
C LEU A 22 7.20 1.92 -21.18
N MET A 23 8.36 1.64 -21.78
CA MET A 23 8.54 0.43 -22.61
C MET A 23 8.35 -0.85 -21.80
N ALA A 24 8.84 -0.89 -20.56
CA ALA A 24 8.66 -2.04 -19.67
C ALA A 24 7.19 -2.22 -19.27
N GLU A 25 6.50 -1.14 -18.91
CA GLU A 25 5.07 -1.12 -18.56
C GLU A 25 4.19 -1.56 -19.73
N TYR A 26 4.41 -0.98 -20.91
CA TYR A 26 3.69 -1.37 -22.14
C TYR A 26 3.84 -2.84 -22.47
N SER A 27 5.02 -3.40 -22.19
CA SER A 27 5.34 -4.80 -22.48
C SER A 27 5.01 -5.73 -21.32
N GLU A 28 4.38 -5.21 -20.27
CA GLU A 28 4.08 -5.90 -19.00
C GLU A 28 5.31 -6.65 -18.44
N MET A 29 6.51 -6.09 -18.67
CA MET A 29 7.78 -6.69 -18.31
C MET A 29 8.14 -6.30 -16.87
N PRO A 30 8.24 -7.27 -15.93
CA PRO A 30 8.57 -6.96 -14.55
C PRO A 30 9.94 -6.28 -14.43
N TYR A 31 9.99 -5.12 -13.78
CA TYR A 31 11.22 -4.36 -13.63
C TYR A 31 11.32 -3.64 -12.28
N THR A 32 12.57 -3.33 -11.88
CA THR A 32 12.90 -2.44 -10.78
C THR A 32 13.48 -1.14 -11.34
N ALA A 33 12.86 0.01 -11.04
CA ALA A 33 13.49 1.30 -11.30
C ALA A 33 14.53 1.61 -10.22
N LYS A 34 15.82 1.52 -10.57
CA LYS A 34 16.91 1.97 -9.71
C LYS A 34 17.13 3.47 -9.91
N CYS A 35 16.57 4.28 -9.02
CA CYS A 35 16.68 5.74 -9.04
C CYS A 35 17.86 6.21 -8.20
N TYR A 36 18.74 7.03 -8.79
CA TYR A 36 19.84 7.70 -8.09
C TYR A 36 19.49 9.16 -7.87
N ASP A 37 19.54 9.68 -6.64
CA ASP A 37 19.28 11.11 -6.40
C ASP A 37 20.56 11.95 -6.43
N VAL A 38 20.39 13.25 -6.56
CA VAL A 38 21.44 14.27 -6.43
C VAL A 38 21.14 15.11 -5.20
N SER A 39 22.06 15.15 -4.25
CA SER A 39 21.92 15.93 -3.01
C SER A 39 22.75 17.20 -3.05
N GLU A 40 22.40 18.19 -2.24
CA GLU A 40 23.20 19.40 -2.06
C GLU A 40 24.39 19.12 -1.13
N LYS A 41 25.54 19.74 -1.44
CA LYS A 41 26.70 19.72 -0.53
C LYS A 41 26.62 20.86 0.46
N GLU A 42 27.09 20.60 1.68
CA GLU A 42 27.38 21.64 2.65
C GLU A 42 28.42 22.62 2.06
N GLY A 43 28.09 23.91 1.99
CA GLY A 43 28.92 24.93 1.35
C GLY A 43 28.68 25.16 -0.16
N GLY A 44 27.69 24.49 -0.75
CA GLY A 44 27.25 24.71 -2.13
C GLY A 44 27.80 23.70 -3.14
N GLY A 45 27.07 23.54 -4.23
CA GLY A 45 27.32 22.52 -5.25
C GLY A 45 26.56 21.22 -5.02
N TRP A 46 26.81 20.23 -5.87
CA TRP A 46 26.03 18.99 -5.95
C TRP A 46 26.85 17.77 -5.57
N ASP A 47 26.25 16.88 -4.80
CA ASP A 47 26.73 15.53 -4.57
C ASP A 47 26.03 14.54 -5.49
N LEU A 48 26.86 13.83 -6.25
CA LEU A 48 26.47 12.86 -7.27
C LEU A 48 26.89 11.43 -6.85
N SER A 49 27.39 11.27 -5.61
CA SER A 49 27.96 10.04 -5.07
C SER A 49 26.97 8.86 -5.13
N ALA A 50 25.66 9.12 -5.03
CA ALA A 50 24.61 8.10 -5.15
C ALA A 50 24.75 7.28 -6.44
N TRP A 51 25.17 7.90 -7.56
CA TRP A 51 25.49 7.18 -8.80
C TRP A 51 26.98 6.85 -8.92
N PHE A 52 27.87 7.82 -8.68
CA PHE A 52 29.29 7.62 -8.95
C PHE A 52 29.94 6.57 -8.04
N GLY A 53 29.40 6.33 -6.83
CA GLY A 53 29.81 5.20 -5.99
C GLY A 53 29.54 3.85 -6.66
N PRO A 54 28.26 3.47 -6.88
CA PRO A 54 27.90 2.22 -7.56
C PRO A 54 28.49 2.08 -8.97
N LYS A 55 28.69 3.19 -9.69
CA LYS A 55 29.29 3.19 -11.03
C LYS A 55 30.67 2.54 -11.06
N GLU A 56 31.51 2.75 -10.05
CA GLU A 56 32.88 2.20 -10.03
C GLU A 56 32.89 0.67 -10.01
N GLU A 57 31.94 0.05 -9.32
CA GLU A 57 31.77 -1.40 -9.34
C GLU A 57 31.20 -1.87 -10.67
N LEU A 58 30.13 -1.23 -11.16
CA LEU A 58 29.46 -1.63 -12.41
C LEU A 58 30.37 -1.49 -13.64
N LYS A 59 31.33 -0.57 -13.63
CA LYS A 59 32.35 -0.43 -14.68
C LYS A 59 33.19 -1.69 -14.88
N GLN A 60 33.35 -2.51 -13.84
CA GLN A 60 34.07 -3.79 -13.94
C GLN A 60 33.32 -4.79 -14.82
N THR A 61 31.98 -4.70 -14.84
CA THR A 61 31.12 -5.53 -15.71
C THR A 61 31.02 -4.95 -17.12
N ASN A 62 30.96 -3.62 -17.27
CA ASN A 62 30.88 -2.96 -18.56
C ASN A 62 31.71 -1.66 -18.56
N PRO A 63 32.82 -1.57 -19.30
CA PRO A 63 33.69 -0.39 -19.26
C PRO A 63 33.00 0.90 -19.77
N LEU A 64 31.88 0.79 -20.50
CA LEU A 64 31.10 1.91 -21.00
C LEU A 64 30.02 2.39 -20.01
N MET A 65 30.02 1.88 -18.77
CA MET A 65 28.94 2.15 -17.81
C MET A 65 28.61 3.64 -17.68
N ASN A 66 27.33 3.94 -17.85
CA ASN A 66 26.75 5.26 -17.71
C ASN A 66 25.25 5.15 -17.40
N LEU A 67 24.60 6.28 -17.17
CA LEU A 67 23.14 6.35 -17.07
C LEU A 67 22.52 6.85 -18.38
N PRO A 68 21.38 6.29 -18.83
CA PRO A 68 20.70 5.13 -18.25
C PRO A 68 21.42 3.81 -18.53
N TYR A 69 21.11 2.80 -17.73
CA TYR A 69 21.42 1.40 -18.02
C TYR A 69 20.19 0.50 -17.85
N VAL A 70 20.22 -0.64 -18.53
CA VAL A 70 19.27 -1.75 -18.36
C VAL A 70 20.08 -2.99 -17.98
N LYS A 71 19.74 -3.60 -16.85
CA LYS A 71 20.28 -4.87 -16.41
C LYS A 71 19.23 -5.96 -16.63
N ASP A 72 19.55 -6.95 -17.44
CA ASP A 72 18.69 -8.09 -17.73
C ASP A 72 18.65 -9.06 -16.53
N THR A 73 17.65 -9.93 -16.56
CA THR A 73 17.39 -11.03 -15.64
C THR A 73 18.57 -11.99 -15.45
N ASP A 74 19.43 -12.15 -16.45
CA ASP A 74 20.66 -12.95 -16.39
C ASP A 74 21.87 -12.18 -15.84
N GLY A 75 21.69 -10.90 -15.49
CA GLY A 75 22.73 -10.01 -14.98
C GLY A 75 23.48 -9.23 -16.05
N THR A 76 23.20 -9.42 -17.35
CA THR A 76 23.79 -8.65 -18.45
C THR A 76 23.42 -7.18 -18.34
N ILE A 77 24.39 -6.26 -18.52
CA ILE A 77 24.17 -4.82 -18.38
C ILE A 77 24.44 -4.08 -19.70
N ILE A 78 23.42 -3.41 -20.20
CA ILE A 78 23.45 -2.52 -21.36
C ILE A 78 23.36 -1.07 -20.88
N THR A 79 24.17 -0.20 -21.48
CA THR A 79 24.28 1.24 -21.18
C THR A 79 24.28 2.01 -22.50
N GLN A 80 24.25 3.35 -22.45
CA GLN A 80 23.96 4.26 -23.57
C GLN A 80 22.49 4.24 -23.97
N SER A 81 21.82 5.38 -23.89
CA SER A 81 20.37 5.49 -24.06
C SER A 81 19.82 4.80 -25.32
N ASN A 82 20.37 5.08 -26.50
CA ASN A 82 19.89 4.44 -27.74
C ASN A 82 20.16 2.93 -27.78
N ALA A 83 21.25 2.46 -27.17
CA ALA A 83 21.49 1.03 -27.04
C ALA A 83 20.54 0.37 -26.05
N CYS A 84 20.21 1.03 -24.93
CA CYS A 84 19.18 0.59 -23.99
C CYS A 84 17.80 0.49 -24.65
N PHE A 85 17.39 1.52 -25.41
CA PHE A 85 16.12 1.51 -26.15
C PHE A 85 16.09 0.39 -27.18
N ALA A 86 17.15 0.23 -27.97
CA ALA A 86 17.23 -0.82 -28.99
C ALA A 86 17.22 -2.22 -28.35
N TYR A 87 17.97 -2.43 -27.27
CA TYR A 87 18.04 -3.70 -26.55
C TYR A 87 16.69 -4.09 -25.97
N LEU A 88 16.06 -3.18 -25.24
CA LEU A 88 14.76 -3.42 -24.63
C LEU A 88 13.70 -3.67 -25.72
N GLY A 89 13.71 -2.88 -26.79
CA GLY A 89 12.81 -3.09 -27.92
C GLY A 89 13.01 -4.42 -28.65
N GLN A 90 14.23 -4.98 -28.67
CA GLN A 90 14.44 -6.35 -29.16
C GLN A 90 13.85 -7.40 -28.20
N LYS A 91 14.05 -7.21 -26.90
CA LYS A 91 13.56 -8.14 -25.87
C LYS A 91 12.04 -8.18 -25.78
N THR A 92 11.37 -7.06 -26.02
CA THR A 92 9.92 -6.93 -25.84
C THR A 92 9.13 -6.85 -27.15
N GLY A 93 9.80 -6.96 -28.30
CA GLY A 93 9.14 -6.87 -29.62
C GLY A 93 8.85 -5.45 -30.11
N LEU A 94 9.30 -4.41 -29.40
CA LEU A 94 9.12 -3.00 -29.75
C LEU A 94 10.19 -2.45 -30.73
N SER A 95 10.93 -3.30 -31.43
CA SER A 95 11.98 -2.86 -32.38
C SER A 95 11.48 -2.65 -33.81
N GLY A 96 10.25 -3.05 -34.12
CA GLY A 96 9.74 -3.14 -35.49
C GLY A 96 9.82 -4.57 -36.04
N SER A 97 8.84 -4.94 -36.85
CA SER A 97 8.62 -6.33 -37.29
C SER A 97 9.53 -6.70 -38.46
N THR A 98 9.82 -5.76 -39.36
CA THR A 98 10.66 -6.00 -40.54
C THR A 98 12.09 -5.46 -40.38
N PRO A 99 13.08 -5.95 -41.15
CA PRO A 99 14.42 -5.35 -41.17
C PRO A 99 14.41 -3.85 -41.49
N LEU A 100 13.51 -3.42 -42.37
CA LEU A 100 13.35 -2.01 -42.71
C LEU A 100 12.78 -1.21 -41.54
N GLU A 101 11.74 -1.71 -40.87
CA GLU A 101 11.19 -1.06 -39.67
C GLU A 101 12.21 -0.96 -38.54
N ARG A 102 13.03 -2.00 -38.31
CA ARG A 102 14.12 -1.96 -37.33
C ARG A 102 15.16 -0.89 -37.64
N ALA A 103 15.56 -0.77 -38.91
CA ALA A 103 16.47 0.27 -39.35
C ALA A 103 15.85 1.67 -39.17
N ARG A 104 14.59 1.86 -39.58
CA ARG A 104 13.86 3.14 -39.43
C ARG A 104 13.62 3.49 -37.96
N CYS A 105 13.31 2.53 -37.09
CA CYS A 105 13.20 2.74 -35.66
C CYS A 105 14.53 3.25 -35.08
N THR A 106 15.66 2.73 -35.56
CA THR A 106 16.98 3.20 -35.15
C THR A 106 17.26 4.62 -35.63
N GLU A 107 16.92 4.96 -36.88
CA GLU A 107 17.03 6.34 -37.38
C GLU A 107 16.19 7.32 -36.55
N LEU A 108 14.97 6.94 -36.19
CA LEU A 108 14.08 7.76 -35.36
C LEU A 108 14.63 7.94 -33.94
N LEU A 109 15.24 6.90 -33.34
CA LEU A 109 15.95 7.03 -32.06
C LEU A 109 17.13 8.00 -32.12
N CYS A 110 17.85 8.03 -33.25
CA CYS A 110 18.92 9.00 -33.49
C CYS A 110 18.36 10.43 -33.61
N GLU A 111 17.33 10.65 -34.43
CA GLU A 111 16.73 11.98 -34.59
C GLU A 111 16.05 12.47 -33.29
N ALA A 112 15.46 11.56 -32.50
CA ALA A 112 14.96 11.89 -31.16
C ALA A 112 16.09 12.34 -30.23
N MET A 113 17.28 11.73 -30.33
CA MET A 113 18.44 12.16 -29.56
C MET A 113 18.93 13.56 -29.96
N ASP A 114 18.87 13.91 -31.24
CA ASP A 114 19.22 15.26 -31.72
C ASP A 114 18.27 16.32 -31.18
N LEU A 115 16.96 16.05 -31.20
CA LEU A 115 15.95 16.91 -30.55
C LEU A 115 16.24 17.06 -29.05
N ARG A 116 16.46 15.93 -28.36
CA ARG A 116 16.76 15.92 -26.94
C ARG A 116 18.00 16.76 -26.61
N ASN A 117 19.08 16.61 -27.37
CA ASN A 117 20.32 17.36 -27.12
C ASN A 117 20.10 18.86 -27.28
N SER A 118 19.26 19.27 -28.24
CA SER A 118 18.85 20.66 -28.42
C SER A 118 18.06 21.18 -27.22
N MET A 119 17.10 20.40 -26.71
CA MET A 119 16.34 20.72 -25.49
C MET A 119 17.23 20.84 -24.26
N VAL A 120 18.08 19.84 -23.99
CA VAL A 120 18.99 19.82 -22.83
C VAL A 120 19.96 21.01 -22.85
N SER A 121 20.47 21.38 -24.02
CA SER A 121 21.34 22.55 -24.17
C SER A 121 20.68 23.85 -23.72
N LYS A 122 19.35 23.96 -23.80
CA LYS A 122 18.60 25.13 -23.32
C LYS A 122 18.17 24.95 -21.86
N PHE A 123 17.68 23.78 -21.49
CA PHE A 123 17.18 23.52 -20.13
C PHE A 123 18.26 23.64 -19.04
N TYR A 124 19.53 23.45 -19.37
CA TYR A 124 20.64 23.57 -18.42
C TYR A 124 21.46 24.86 -18.58
N ASN A 125 21.08 25.77 -19.49
CA ASN A 125 21.78 27.02 -19.69
C ASN A 125 21.12 28.15 -18.88
N PRO A 126 21.81 28.74 -17.88
CA PRO A 126 21.24 29.81 -17.05
C PRO A 126 20.92 31.09 -17.83
N SER A 127 21.49 31.27 -19.02
CA SER A 127 21.22 32.40 -19.92
C SER A 127 20.06 32.15 -20.89
N THR A 128 19.39 30.99 -20.83
CA THR A 128 18.24 30.70 -21.70
C THR A 128 17.06 31.60 -21.38
N THR A 129 16.55 32.26 -22.42
CA THR A 129 15.37 33.14 -22.37
C THR A 129 14.09 32.38 -22.70
N ILE A 130 12.91 32.99 -22.48
CA ILE A 130 11.64 32.43 -22.95
C ILE A 130 11.63 32.28 -24.47
N GLU A 131 12.19 33.25 -25.21
CA GLU A 131 12.31 33.17 -26.67
C GLU A 131 13.15 31.96 -27.12
N ASP A 132 14.27 31.68 -26.42
CA ASP A 132 15.08 30.49 -26.67
C ASP A 132 14.29 29.19 -26.50
N LEU A 133 13.45 29.11 -25.46
CA LEU A 133 12.58 27.95 -25.21
C LEU A 133 11.51 27.81 -26.29
N CYS A 134 10.88 28.91 -26.71
CA CYS A 134 9.93 28.90 -27.82
C CYS A 134 10.60 28.46 -29.14
N ASN A 135 11.84 28.87 -29.37
CA ASN A 135 12.62 28.49 -30.57
C ASN A 135 12.92 26.98 -30.64
N LEU A 136 12.88 26.22 -29.52
CA LEU A 136 12.97 24.76 -29.54
C LEU A 136 11.84 24.10 -30.35
N VAL A 137 10.71 24.80 -30.50
CA VAL A 137 9.55 24.37 -31.25
C VAL A 137 9.52 25.05 -32.62
N VAL A 138 9.53 26.38 -32.63
CA VAL A 138 9.30 27.20 -33.83
C VAL A 138 10.43 27.04 -34.86
N LYS A 139 11.67 26.91 -34.38
CA LYS A 139 12.87 26.78 -35.22
C LYS A 139 13.47 25.38 -35.15
N SER A 140 12.66 24.38 -34.77
CA SER A 140 13.14 23.00 -34.63
C SER A 140 13.51 22.41 -35.99
N GLY A 141 14.72 21.86 -36.09
CA GLY A 141 15.11 21.04 -37.23
C GLY A 141 14.59 19.60 -37.16
N SER A 142 14.27 19.09 -35.97
CA SER A 142 13.91 17.70 -35.73
C SER A 142 12.41 17.44 -35.72
N LEU A 143 11.61 18.33 -35.12
CA LEU A 143 10.15 18.14 -35.04
C LEU A 143 9.49 17.98 -36.42
N PRO A 144 9.84 18.77 -37.47
CA PRO A 144 9.27 18.56 -38.80
C PRO A 144 9.61 17.19 -39.40
N LYS A 145 10.82 16.66 -39.16
CA LYS A 145 11.23 15.34 -39.67
C LYS A 145 10.47 14.22 -38.95
N LEU A 146 10.33 14.32 -37.62
CA LEU A 146 9.58 13.36 -36.82
C LEU A 146 8.09 13.37 -37.21
N GLU A 147 7.48 14.55 -37.32
CA GLU A 147 6.09 14.69 -37.79
C GLU A 147 5.88 14.07 -39.18
N ALA A 148 6.79 14.34 -40.12
CA ALA A 148 6.72 13.78 -41.48
C ALA A 148 6.89 12.26 -41.51
N SER A 149 7.59 11.69 -40.52
CA SER A 149 7.84 10.24 -40.44
C SER A 149 6.63 9.44 -39.97
N ILE A 150 5.59 10.07 -39.40
CA ILE A 150 4.33 9.40 -39.06
C ILE A 150 3.43 9.39 -40.30
N THR A 151 3.22 8.23 -40.92
CA THR A 151 2.45 8.12 -42.18
C THR A 151 1.06 7.53 -42.02
N SER A 152 0.87 6.58 -41.09
CA SER A 152 -0.38 5.80 -40.95
C SER A 152 -1.02 5.87 -39.54
N GLY A 153 -0.31 6.45 -38.56
CA GLY A 153 -0.83 6.88 -37.26
C GLY A 153 -1.15 5.77 -36.24
N PRO A 154 -1.36 6.11 -34.95
CA PRO A 154 -0.82 7.30 -34.27
C PRO A 154 0.69 7.17 -34.01
N TYR A 155 1.26 5.97 -34.13
CA TYR A 155 2.69 5.70 -33.96
C TYR A 155 3.43 5.73 -35.30
N PHE A 156 4.76 5.71 -35.27
CA PHE A 156 5.60 5.76 -36.46
C PHE A 156 5.33 4.63 -37.46
N PHE A 157 4.96 3.44 -36.97
CA PHE A 157 4.73 2.25 -37.79
C PHE A 157 3.27 1.75 -37.76
N GLY A 158 2.31 2.64 -37.50
CA GLY A 158 0.88 2.31 -37.47
C GLY A 158 0.34 2.21 -36.05
N CYS A 159 -0.43 1.16 -35.77
CA CYS A 159 -1.27 1.08 -34.57
C CYS A 159 -0.55 0.57 -33.31
N SER A 160 0.72 0.18 -33.40
CA SER A 160 1.52 -0.28 -32.26
C SER A 160 2.80 0.54 -32.14
N PRO A 161 3.23 0.91 -30.92
CA PRO A 161 4.43 1.70 -30.70
C PRO A 161 5.69 0.83 -30.86
N THR A 162 6.79 1.51 -31.18
CA THR A 162 8.15 1.01 -31.12
C THR A 162 8.96 1.81 -30.11
N ALA A 163 10.18 1.37 -29.80
CA ALA A 163 11.09 2.06 -28.88
C ALA A 163 11.26 3.56 -29.22
N ALA A 164 11.22 3.93 -30.51
CA ALA A 164 11.27 5.31 -30.95
C ALA A 164 10.05 6.14 -30.51
N ASP A 165 8.85 5.56 -30.55
CA ASP A 165 7.61 6.21 -30.12
C ASP A 165 7.66 6.61 -28.64
N PHE A 166 8.19 5.74 -27.77
CA PHE A 166 8.36 6.05 -26.34
C PHE A 166 9.33 7.20 -26.10
N HIS A 167 10.45 7.24 -26.82
CA HIS A 167 11.43 8.31 -26.66
C HIS A 167 10.88 9.64 -27.19
N VAL A 168 10.25 9.62 -28.37
CA VAL A 168 9.63 10.83 -28.95
C VAL A 168 8.46 11.31 -28.10
N PHE A 169 7.64 10.40 -27.56
CA PHE A 169 6.58 10.71 -26.62
C PHE A 169 7.10 11.55 -25.45
N GLU A 170 8.15 11.10 -24.77
CA GLU A 170 8.72 11.81 -23.62
C GLU A 170 9.15 13.23 -24.01
N LEU A 171 9.78 13.42 -25.18
CA LEU A 171 10.24 14.72 -25.64
C LEU A 171 9.07 15.65 -26.00
N VAL A 172 8.05 15.13 -26.68
CA VAL A 172 6.83 15.87 -27.04
C VAL A 172 6.04 16.26 -25.79
N ASP A 173 5.97 15.37 -24.80
CA ASP A 173 5.32 15.65 -23.52
C ASP A 173 6.06 16.74 -22.72
N GLN A 174 7.39 16.67 -22.66
CA GLN A 174 8.21 17.72 -22.03
C GLN A 174 8.03 19.09 -22.71
N LEU A 175 8.03 19.13 -24.05
CA LEU A 175 7.80 20.39 -24.79
C LEU A 175 6.39 20.93 -24.56
N THR A 176 5.38 20.07 -24.54
CA THR A 176 3.99 20.46 -24.24
C THR A 176 3.90 21.07 -22.85
N PHE A 177 4.43 20.38 -21.83
CA PHE A 177 4.47 20.87 -20.46
C PHE A 177 5.23 22.20 -20.34
N MET A 178 6.36 22.34 -21.04
CA MET A 178 7.13 23.59 -21.08
C MET A 178 6.31 24.74 -21.65
N LEU A 179 5.67 24.55 -22.80
CA LEU A 179 4.83 25.56 -23.44
C LEU A 179 3.64 25.98 -22.55
N GLU A 180 3.01 25.02 -21.88
CA GLU A 180 1.92 25.29 -20.93
C GLU A 180 2.37 26.13 -19.73
N LYS A 181 3.60 25.93 -19.25
CA LYS A 181 4.16 26.68 -18.11
C LYS A 181 4.53 28.10 -18.52
N ILE A 182 5.32 28.26 -19.58
CA ILE A 182 5.72 29.61 -20.04
C ILE A 182 4.52 30.42 -20.53
N GLY A 183 3.52 29.78 -21.14
CA GLY A 183 2.33 30.44 -21.69
C GLY A 183 1.35 30.96 -20.63
N LYS A 184 1.42 30.48 -19.39
CA LYS A 184 0.65 31.01 -18.26
C LYS A 184 1.28 32.27 -17.65
N ASP A 185 2.61 32.40 -17.76
CA ASP A 185 3.37 33.44 -17.06
C ASP A 185 3.63 34.68 -17.94
N ASP A 186 3.50 34.59 -19.27
CA ASP A 186 3.75 35.71 -20.18
C ASP A 186 2.68 35.83 -21.30
N PRO A 187 1.81 36.86 -21.25
CA PRO A 187 0.76 37.10 -22.25
C PRO A 187 1.27 37.36 -23.68
N SER A 188 2.55 37.73 -23.85
CA SER A 188 3.16 37.98 -25.16
C SER A 188 3.50 36.68 -25.93
N VAL A 189 3.44 35.53 -25.27
CA VAL A 189 3.77 34.18 -25.81
C VAL A 189 2.60 33.55 -26.58
N SER A 190 1.47 34.27 -26.71
CA SER A 190 0.29 33.87 -27.51
C SER A 190 0.60 33.40 -28.96
N PRO A 191 1.67 33.84 -29.66
CA PRO A 191 2.04 33.30 -30.97
C PRO A 191 2.66 31.90 -30.93
N CYS A 192 3.50 31.59 -29.92
CA CYS A 192 4.20 30.31 -29.82
C CYS A 192 3.25 29.14 -29.52
N LEU A 193 2.17 29.41 -28.78
CA LEU A 193 1.07 28.46 -28.55
C LEU A 193 0.20 28.20 -29.79
N ARG A 194 0.14 29.15 -30.74
CA ARG A 194 -0.56 28.97 -32.02
C ARG A 194 0.27 28.14 -33.02
N GLU A 195 1.58 28.00 -32.80
CA GLU A 195 2.52 27.29 -33.69
C GLU A 195 2.92 25.89 -33.19
N TRP A 196 2.48 25.46 -32.01
CA TRP A 196 2.52 24.04 -31.63
C TRP A 196 1.52 23.23 -32.47
N SER A 197 1.89 23.05 -33.74
CA SER A 197 1.06 22.52 -34.84
C SER A 197 1.73 21.30 -35.46
N TYR A 198 2.01 20.30 -34.62
CA TYR A 198 2.47 18.98 -35.02
C TYR A 198 1.37 17.96 -34.69
N PRO A 199 0.26 17.94 -35.47
CA PRO A 199 -0.93 17.17 -35.12
C PRO A 199 -0.66 15.67 -35.00
N LYS A 200 0.29 15.10 -35.74
CA LYS A 200 0.62 13.68 -35.64
C LYS A 200 1.44 13.38 -34.40
N LEU A 201 2.42 14.21 -34.04
CA LEU A 201 3.14 14.08 -32.77
C LEU A 201 2.21 14.29 -31.57
N LEU A 202 1.25 15.21 -31.67
CA LEU A 202 0.22 15.38 -30.65
C LEU A 202 -0.73 14.18 -30.54
N ALA A 203 -1.08 13.56 -31.67
CA ALA A 203 -1.86 12.32 -31.69
C ALA A 203 -1.07 11.15 -31.09
N LEU A 204 0.24 11.03 -31.39
CA LEU A 204 1.14 10.07 -30.75
C LEU A 204 1.14 10.26 -29.24
N ARG A 205 1.30 11.51 -28.77
CA ARG A 205 1.25 11.85 -27.34
C ARG A 205 -0.07 11.44 -26.70
N ALA A 206 -1.19 11.78 -27.33
CA ALA A 206 -2.51 11.43 -26.82
C ALA A 206 -2.71 9.90 -26.76
N ALA A 207 -2.27 9.17 -27.78
CA ALA A 207 -2.34 7.71 -27.81
C ALA A 207 -1.50 7.08 -26.68
N MET A 208 -0.28 7.57 -26.47
CA MET A 208 0.59 7.09 -25.38
C MET A 208 0.02 7.35 -23.99
N LEU A 209 -0.56 8.54 -23.75
CA LEU A 209 -1.21 8.84 -22.46
C LEU A 209 -2.46 8.00 -22.22
N ALA A 210 -3.16 7.60 -23.28
CA ALA A 210 -4.37 6.79 -23.20
C ALA A 210 -4.10 5.27 -23.13
N GLU A 211 -2.84 4.84 -23.27
CA GLU A 211 -2.47 3.43 -23.33
C GLU A 211 -2.76 2.73 -21.99
N PRO A 212 -3.67 1.74 -21.95
CA PRO A 212 -4.08 1.09 -20.70
C PRO A 212 -2.94 0.44 -19.92
N THR A 213 -2.01 -0.21 -20.62
CA THR A 213 -0.86 -0.90 -20.01
C THR A 213 0.11 0.05 -19.31
N CYS A 214 0.14 1.32 -19.73
CA CYS A 214 1.01 2.34 -19.14
C CYS A 214 0.37 3.11 -17.97
N GLN A 215 -0.89 2.86 -17.62
CA GLN A 215 -1.59 3.64 -16.59
C GLN A 215 -0.97 3.47 -15.19
N ASN A 216 -0.37 2.32 -14.89
CA ASN A 216 0.36 2.10 -13.64
C ASN A 216 1.51 3.10 -13.50
N TYR A 217 2.27 3.34 -14.57
CA TYR A 217 3.32 4.34 -14.59
C TYR A 217 2.77 5.76 -14.43
N PHE A 218 1.76 6.13 -15.23
CA PHE A 218 1.23 7.50 -15.23
C PHE A 218 0.55 7.89 -13.91
N ASN A 219 -0.10 6.95 -13.24
CA ASN A 219 -0.69 7.16 -11.92
C ASN A 219 0.34 7.01 -10.79
N GLY A 220 1.43 6.30 -11.07
CA GLY A 220 2.50 5.98 -10.14
C GLY A 220 3.47 7.14 -9.86
N PRO A 221 4.40 6.92 -8.91
CA PRO A 221 5.35 7.94 -8.48
C PRO A 221 6.38 8.29 -9.56
N LEU A 222 6.73 7.36 -10.45
CA LEU A 222 7.77 7.56 -11.46
C LEU A 222 7.38 8.61 -12.52
N ALA A 223 6.08 8.73 -12.86
CA ALA A 223 5.60 9.78 -13.76
C ALA A 223 5.60 11.18 -13.12
N LYS A 224 5.61 11.26 -11.78
CA LYS A 224 5.61 12.51 -11.00
C LYS A 224 7.02 13.06 -10.77
N LEU A 225 8.06 12.33 -11.19
CA LEU A 225 9.43 12.78 -11.11
C LEU A 225 9.67 14.06 -11.94
N PRO A 226 10.62 14.93 -11.54
CA PRO A 226 11.01 16.08 -12.34
C PRO A 226 11.46 15.68 -13.75
N LEU A 227 11.29 16.57 -14.72
CA LEU A 227 11.75 16.32 -16.09
C LEU A 227 13.29 16.21 -16.16
N ASN A 228 13.96 17.10 -15.43
CA ASN A 228 15.40 17.29 -15.42
C ASN A 228 15.95 17.30 -13.99
N ASN A 229 17.27 17.20 -13.88
CA ASN A 229 17.95 17.21 -12.59
C ASN A 229 17.82 18.58 -11.90
N LYS A 230 18.06 18.62 -10.58
CA LYS A 230 18.01 19.83 -9.73
C LYS A 230 18.93 20.95 -10.25
N MET A 231 19.97 20.61 -11.01
CA MET A 231 20.86 21.54 -11.72
C MET A 231 20.22 22.31 -12.89
N ALA A 232 19.07 21.86 -13.40
CA ALA A 232 18.45 22.45 -14.58
C ALA A 232 17.75 23.77 -14.27
N CYS A 233 17.70 24.64 -15.27
CA CYS A 233 16.93 25.88 -15.23
C CYS A 233 15.46 25.68 -15.58
N PHE A 234 15.09 24.54 -16.17
CA PHE A 234 13.71 24.16 -16.47
C PHE A 234 13.44 22.70 -16.11
N GLY A 235 12.31 22.44 -15.44
CA GLY A 235 11.89 21.09 -15.10
C GLY A 235 12.72 20.42 -14.01
N ALA A 236 13.42 21.21 -13.17
CA ALA A 236 14.20 20.72 -12.03
C ALA A 236 13.33 20.26 -10.85
N THR A 237 12.04 20.64 -10.86
CA THR A 237 11.00 20.18 -9.93
C THR A 237 9.79 19.65 -10.71
N PRO A 238 8.87 18.88 -10.10
CA PRO A 238 7.65 18.41 -10.75
C PRO A 238 6.74 19.56 -11.24
N SER A 239 6.81 20.73 -10.60
CA SER A 239 6.02 21.90 -11.00
C SER A 239 6.55 22.60 -12.25
N GLY A 240 7.77 22.27 -12.70
CA GLY A 240 8.48 22.94 -13.78
C GLY A 240 9.36 24.10 -13.32
N ALA A 241 9.29 24.47 -12.03
CA ALA A 241 10.05 25.57 -11.46
C ALA A 241 11.56 25.25 -11.37
N LYS A 242 12.36 26.32 -11.16
CA LYS A 242 13.76 26.18 -10.80
C LYS A 242 13.88 25.55 -9.41
N TRP A 243 14.95 24.79 -9.22
CA TRP A 243 15.28 24.30 -7.89
C TRP A 243 15.74 25.47 -6.98
N VAL A 244 15.28 25.48 -5.73
CA VAL A 244 15.68 26.45 -4.69
C VAL A 244 16.48 25.72 -3.61
N PRO A 245 17.70 26.18 -3.28
CA PRO A 245 18.50 25.53 -2.25
C PRO A 245 17.78 25.39 -0.90
N GLY A 246 17.89 24.22 -0.29
CA GLY A 246 17.21 23.88 0.96
C GLY A 246 15.70 23.62 0.86
N GLN A 247 15.07 23.65 -0.32
CA GLN A 247 13.66 23.24 -0.44
C GLN A 247 13.49 21.71 -0.25
N ALA A 248 12.34 21.28 0.26
CA ALA A 248 12.05 19.86 0.44
C ALA A 248 11.91 19.15 -0.92
N CYS A 249 12.48 17.95 -1.04
CA CYS A 249 12.30 17.08 -2.21
C CYS A 249 11.22 16.04 -1.93
N GLU A 250 9.94 16.41 -1.95
CA GLU A 250 8.84 15.45 -1.70
C GLU A 250 8.81 14.29 -2.72
N TRP A 251 9.47 14.45 -3.88
CA TRP A 251 9.66 13.40 -4.88
C TRP A 251 10.95 12.58 -4.68
N ALA A 252 11.90 12.98 -3.83
CA ALA A 252 13.15 12.24 -3.65
C ALA A 252 12.94 10.88 -2.94
N GLU A 253 11.87 10.75 -2.16
CA GLU A 253 11.49 9.50 -1.50
C GLU A 253 10.85 8.48 -2.45
N THR A 254 10.63 8.84 -3.72
CA THR A 254 10.15 7.91 -4.78
C THR A 254 11.26 6.99 -5.27
N THR A 255 11.91 6.29 -4.35
CA THR A 255 12.54 5.02 -4.71
C THR A 255 11.44 4.02 -5.04
N ASN A 256 11.67 3.20 -6.06
CA ASN A 256 10.83 2.05 -6.39
C ASN A 256 11.00 0.95 -5.32
N ALA A 257 11.04 1.32 -4.04
CA ALA A 257 10.88 0.37 -2.97
C ALA A 257 9.52 -0.30 -3.22
N PRO A 258 9.49 -1.62 -3.42
CA PRO A 258 8.24 -2.31 -3.70
C PRO A 258 7.27 -1.99 -2.57
N VAL A 259 6.04 -1.63 -2.92
CA VAL A 259 4.99 -1.42 -1.91
C VAL A 259 4.83 -2.72 -1.14
N ARG A 260 5.04 -2.66 0.18
CA ARG A 260 5.01 -3.85 1.04
C ARG A 260 3.75 -3.84 1.87
N ASN A 261 3.08 -4.98 1.90
CA ASN A 261 2.09 -5.27 2.92
C ASN A 261 2.82 -5.69 4.19
N ALA A 262 2.28 -5.32 5.35
CA ALA A 262 2.84 -5.68 6.65
C ALA A 262 1.72 -6.07 7.62
N ALA A 263 1.69 -7.32 8.04
CA ALA A 263 0.67 -7.87 8.93
C ALA A 263 1.22 -8.15 10.33
N PHE A 264 0.34 -8.08 11.32
CA PHE A 264 0.55 -8.65 12.64
C PHE A 264 -0.13 -10.02 12.69
N MET A 265 0.61 -11.04 13.13
CA MET A 265 0.14 -12.40 13.29
C MET A 265 0.42 -12.89 14.70
N PHE A 266 -0.37 -13.83 15.20
CA PHE A 266 0.00 -14.57 16.39
C PHE A 266 -0.59 -15.97 16.43
N ILE A 267 0.12 -16.87 17.11
CA ILE A 267 -0.37 -18.18 17.51
C ILE A 267 -1.28 -17.98 18.72
N LYS A 268 -2.52 -18.44 18.62
CA LYS A 268 -3.47 -18.40 19.74
C LYS A 268 -2.99 -19.33 20.87
N PRO A 269 -3.29 -19.02 22.15
CA PRO A 269 -2.70 -19.73 23.28
C PRO A 269 -2.88 -21.25 23.28
N HIS A 270 -4.02 -21.76 22.79
CA HIS A 270 -4.28 -23.21 22.70
C HIS A 270 -3.35 -23.94 21.71
N ALA A 271 -2.72 -23.22 20.78
CA ALA A 271 -1.86 -23.75 19.73
C ALA A 271 -0.39 -23.37 19.90
N VAL A 272 -0.02 -22.70 20.99
CA VAL A 272 1.39 -22.34 21.24
C VAL A 272 2.19 -23.58 21.62
N THR A 273 2.84 -24.17 20.61
CA THR A 273 3.80 -25.27 20.76
C THR A 273 5.04 -25.01 19.92
N PRO A 274 6.21 -25.60 20.26
CA PRO A 274 7.39 -25.51 19.41
C PRO A 274 7.16 -26.04 17.99
N ALA A 275 6.28 -27.04 17.83
CA ALA A 275 5.96 -27.62 16.53
C ALA A 275 5.16 -26.65 15.65
N VAL A 276 4.16 -25.96 16.21
CA VAL A 276 3.40 -24.94 15.49
C VAL A 276 4.28 -23.74 15.14
N HIS A 277 5.13 -23.29 16.08
CA HIS A 277 6.08 -22.20 15.84
C HIS A 277 6.99 -22.50 14.64
N ASN A 278 7.68 -23.64 14.66
CA ASN A 278 8.59 -24.04 13.59
C ASN A 278 7.88 -24.24 12.25
N MET A 279 6.64 -24.76 12.28
CA MET A 279 5.83 -24.91 11.08
C MET A 279 5.51 -23.56 10.45
N ILE A 280 5.10 -22.57 11.25
CA ILE A 280 4.76 -21.23 10.76
C ILE A 280 5.99 -20.54 10.18
N GLU A 281 7.13 -20.53 10.88
CA GLU A 281 8.36 -19.91 10.37
C GLU A 281 8.80 -20.51 9.03
N GLY A 282 8.81 -21.85 8.94
CA GLY A 282 9.15 -22.55 7.71
C GLY A 282 8.16 -22.25 6.57
N TYR A 283 6.86 -22.18 6.88
CA TYR A 283 5.82 -21.89 5.91
C TYR A 283 5.90 -20.45 5.38
N LEU A 284 6.06 -19.46 6.26
CA LEU A 284 6.21 -18.05 5.90
C LEU A 284 7.44 -17.85 5.00
N ALA A 285 8.58 -18.42 5.39
CA ALA A 285 9.81 -18.36 4.60
C ALA A 285 9.64 -18.99 3.21
N ALA A 286 9.00 -20.16 3.12
CA ALA A 286 8.74 -20.85 1.86
C ALA A 286 7.85 -20.05 0.90
N LYS A 287 6.93 -19.24 1.46
CA LYS A 287 6.00 -18.39 0.70
C LYS A 287 6.54 -16.99 0.45
N GLY A 288 7.78 -16.69 0.84
CA GLY A 288 8.41 -15.39 0.63
C GLY A 288 7.91 -14.28 1.58
N ILE A 289 7.23 -14.66 2.65
CA ILE A 289 6.79 -13.74 3.71
C ILE A 289 7.94 -13.58 4.71
N ARG A 290 8.42 -12.36 4.90
CA ARG A 290 9.56 -12.07 5.78
C ARG A 290 9.06 -11.79 7.20
N VAL A 291 9.65 -12.47 8.17
CA VAL A 291 9.47 -12.15 9.60
C VAL A 291 10.38 -10.98 9.96
N ILE A 292 9.78 -9.86 10.38
CA ILE A 292 10.47 -8.65 10.84
C ILE A 292 10.84 -8.78 12.32
N SER A 293 9.90 -9.26 13.11
CA SER A 293 10.11 -9.56 14.53
C SER A 293 9.15 -10.65 14.99
N SER A 294 9.54 -11.38 16.01
CA SER A 294 8.70 -12.36 16.71
C SER A 294 9.02 -12.36 18.19
N GLY A 295 8.07 -12.82 18.99
CA GLY A 295 8.22 -12.86 20.44
C GLY A 295 7.00 -13.42 21.14
N ASP A 296 7.13 -13.59 22.45
CA ASP A 296 6.05 -14.05 23.30
C ASP A 296 5.44 -12.88 24.10
N ILE A 297 4.12 -12.88 24.25
CA ILE A 297 3.40 -11.96 25.15
C ILE A 297 2.59 -12.83 26.12
N SER A 298 2.88 -12.70 27.42
CA SER A 298 2.29 -13.57 28.45
C SER A 298 0.85 -13.17 28.78
N ALA A 299 0.07 -14.11 29.30
CA ALA A 299 -1.30 -13.87 29.72
C ALA A 299 -1.43 -12.74 30.76
N GLU A 300 -0.44 -12.61 31.65
CA GLU A 300 -0.38 -11.57 32.67
C GLU A 300 -0.21 -10.19 32.03
N GLU A 301 0.67 -10.07 31.02
CA GLU A 301 0.85 -8.83 30.27
C GLU A 301 -0.41 -8.48 29.45
N ILE A 302 -1.03 -9.48 28.81
CA ILE A 302 -2.29 -9.32 28.07
C ILE A 302 -3.39 -8.79 28.99
N ASP A 303 -3.48 -9.33 30.21
CA ASP A 303 -4.48 -8.94 31.21
C ASP A 303 -4.22 -7.52 31.73
N GLU A 304 -2.98 -7.24 32.16
CA GLU A 304 -2.55 -5.95 32.71
C GLU A 304 -2.78 -4.81 31.72
N LYS A 305 -2.34 -5.00 30.47
CA LYS A 305 -2.44 -3.99 29.40
C LYS A 305 -3.78 -4.03 28.65
N LYS A 306 -4.67 -4.98 28.99
CA LYS A 306 -5.98 -5.18 28.33
C LYS A 306 -5.86 -5.37 26.81
N LEU A 307 -4.78 -6.04 26.34
CA LEU A 307 -4.46 -6.14 24.91
C LEU A 307 -5.56 -6.84 24.12
N ILE A 308 -6.11 -7.93 24.66
CA ILE A 308 -7.17 -8.69 24.00
C ILE A 308 -8.52 -7.95 24.03
N ASP A 309 -8.78 -7.17 25.09
CA ASP A 309 -9.94 -6.30 25.19
C ASP A 309 -9.87 -5.21 24.11
N GLN A 310 -8.70 -4.61 23.91
CA GLN A 310 -8.47 -3.59 22.89
C GLN A 310 -8.53 -4.18 21.48
N HIS A 311 -8.01 -5.39 21.27
CA HIS A 311 -8.09 -6.09 19.98
C HIS A 311 -9.55 -6.42 19.59
N TYR A 312 -10.39 -6.82 20.56
CA TYR A 312 -11.82 -7.03 20.35
C TYR A 312 -12.70 -5.86 20.85
N TYR A 313 -12.23 -4.62 20.68
CA TYR A 313 -12.83 -3.44 21.33
C TYR A 313 -14.34 -3.32 21.11
N SER A 314 -14.83 -3.65 19.90
CA SER A 314 -16.25 -3.53 19.55
C SER A 314 -17.18 -4.36 20.47
N ILE A 315 -16.73 -5.51 20.97
CA ILE A 315 -17.48 -6.34 21.92
C ILE A 315 -16.99 -6.17 23.36
N ALA A 316 -15.68 -6.02 23.55
CA ALA A 316 -15.03 -5.89 24.86
C ALA A 316 -15.42 -4.59 25.56
N SER A 317 -15.54 -3.48 24.81
CA SER A 317 -15.92 -2.19 25.41
C SER A 317 -17.23 -2.26 26.19
N LYS A 318 -18.18 -3.12 25.79
CA LYS A 318 -19.46 -3.32 26.49
C LYS A 318 -19.40 -4.40 27.58
N ALA A 319 -18.40 -5.27 27.53
CA ALA A 319 -18.23 -6.40 28.44
C ALA A 319 -17.32 -6.08 29.64
N THR A 320 -16.28 -5.26 29.44
CA THR A 320 -15.18 -5.10 30.41
C THR A 320 -14.71 -3.66 30.63
N ILE A 321 -15.00 -2.72 29.71
CA ILE A 321 -14.45 -1.35 29.76
C ILE A 321 -15.49 -0.33 30.24
N LEU A 322 -16.60 -0.22 29.52
CA LEU A 322 -17.64 0.76 29.79
C LEU A 322 -18.59 0.25 30.89
N LYS A 323 -19.00 1.17 31.76
CA LYS A 323 -20.10 0.94 32.68
C LYS A 323 -21.44 1.12 31.95
N PRO A 324 -22.53 0.48 32.41
CA PRO A 324 -23.84 0.55 31.77
C PRO A 324 -24.33 1.97 31.43
N ALA A 325 -24.13 2.93 32.33
CA ALA A 325 -24.52 4.33 32.11
C ALA A 325 -23.77 5.03 30.95
N GLN A 326 -22.65 4.47 30.49
CA GLN A 326 -21.86 4.98 29.36
C GLN A 326 -22.25 4.31 28.03
N LEU A 327 -23.14 3.30 28.06
CA LEU A 327 -23.58 2.58 26.88
C LEU A 327 -24.73 3.31 26.18
N ASN A 328 -24.68 3.41 24.86
CA ASN A 328 -25.77 3.94 24.05
C ASN A 328 -26.82 2.86 23.77
N VAL A 329 -27.60 2.50 24.80
CA VAL A 329 -28.60 1.44 24.73
C VAL A 329 -29.88 1.95 24.05
N PRO A 330 -30.40 1.27 23.01
CA PRO A 330 -31.72 1.58 22.47
C PRO A 330 -32.84 1.24 23.47
N GLY A 331 -33.23 2.22 24.29
CA GLY A 331 -34.15 2.03 25.42
C GLY A 331 -35.48 1.37 25.06
N GLU A 332 -36.05 1.71 23.89
CA GLU A 332 -37.28 1.07 23.40
C GLU A 332 -37.11 -0.43 23.14
N LYS A 333 -35.97 -0.86 22.56
CA LYS A 333 -35.68 -2.29 22.36
C LYS A 333 -35.45 -3.01 23.69
N PHE A 334 -34.78 -2.36 24.63
CA PHE A 334 -34.56 -2.92 25.97
C PHE A 334 -35.90 -3.15 26.68
N LYS A 335 -36.78 -2.14 26.69
CA LYS A 335 -38.11 -2.23 27.28
C LYS A 335 -38.99 -3.27 26.58
N ALA A 336 -38.95 -3.34 25.26
CA ALA A 336 -39.71 -4.36 24.52
C ALA A 336 -39.28 -5.79 24.87
N GLN A 337 -38.00 -6.02 25.15
CA GLN A 337 -37.49 -7.34 25.53
C GLN A 337 -37.80 -7.68 26.99
N PHE A 338 -37.54 -6.75 27.91
CA PHE A 338 -37.49 -7.05 29.35
C PHE A 338 -38.69 -6.51 30.14
N GLY A 339 -39.56 -5.72 29.51
CA GLY A 339 -40.69 -5.07 30.18
C GLY A 339 -40.31 -3.92 31.11
N LEU A 340 -39.01 -3.59 31.22
CA LEU A 340 -38.44 -2.60 32.14
C LEU A 340 -37.86 -1.41 31.34
N GLY A 341 -38.13 -0.17 31.77
CA GLY A 341 -37.55 1.01 31.12
C GLY A 341 -36.03 1.08 31.33
N TRP A 342 -35.27 1.65 30.38
CA TRP A 342 -33.81 1.73 30.51
C TRP A 342 -33.33 2.55 31.72
N GLU A 343 -33.88 3.76 31.91
CA GLU A 343 -33.56 4.60 33.07
C GLU A 343 -33.96 3.94 34.40
N GLU A 344 -35.08 3.20 34.38
CA GLU A 344 -35.53 2.43 35.55
C GLU A 344 -34.55 1.29 35.86
N ALA A 345 -34.10 0.56 34.84
CA ALA A 345 -33.12 -0.51 34.98
C ALA A 345 -31.75 0.02 35.47
N LEU A 346 -31.32 1.20 35.02
CA LEU A 346 -30.12 1.84 35.57
C LEU A 346 -30.30 2.19 37.06
N ALA A 347 -31.47 2.70 37.44
CA ALA A 347 -31.76 3.09 38.81
C ALA A 347 -31.83 1.89 39.78
N THR A 348 -32.13 0.67 39.30
CA THR A 348 -32.14 -0.54 40.16
C THR A 348 -30.73 -1.01 40.53
N GLY A 349 -29.69 -0.60 39.79
CA GLY A 349 -28.34 -1.13 39.96
C GLY A 349 -28.18 -2.59 39.54
N THR A 350 -29.15 -3.18 38.83
CA THR A 350 -29.09 -4.60 38.37
C THR A 350 -28.57 -4.76 36.95
N VAL A 351 -28.23 -3.66 36.28
CA VAL A 351 -27.62 -3.67 34.95
C VAL A 351 -26.11 -3.55 35.09
N VAL A 352 -25.36 -4.45 34.45
CA VAL A 352 -23.91 -4.56 34.60
C VAL A 352 -23.24 -5.04 33.31
N ASN A 353 -21.93 -4.79 33.17
CA ASN A 353 -21.13 -5.43 32.14
C ASN A 353 -20.73 -6.86 32.57
N ALA A 354 -20.15 -7.65 31.67
CA ALA A 354 -19.81 -9.05 31.96
C ALA A 354 -18.76 -9.21 33.07
N MET A 355 -17.77 -8.31 33.15
CA MET A 355 -16.74 -8.32 34.18
C MET A 355 -17.34 -8.10 35.58
N ASP A 356 -18.15 -7.06 35.73
CA ASP A 356 -18.87 -6.75 36.97
C ASP A 356 -19.87 -7.88 37.32
N ALA A 357 -20.48 -8.52 36.31
CA ALA A 357 -21.37 -9.65 36.53
C ALA A 357 -20.64 -10.84 37.16
N CYS A 358 -19.43 -11.18 36.71
CA CYS A 358 -18.62 -12.22 37.33
C CYS A 358 -18.34 -11.91 38.81
N GLU A 359 -17.97 -10.66 39.13
CA GLU A 359 -17.72 -10.21 40.50
C GLU A 359 -18.99 -10.32 41.37
N ILE A 360 -20.13 -9.81 40.88
CA ILE A 360 -21.38 -9.78 41.64
C ILE A 360 -21.97 -11.17 41.82
N PHE A 361 -21.94 -12.02 40.78
CA PHE A 361 -22.36 -13.41 40.91
C PHE A 361 -21.36 -14.25 41.72
N GLY A 362 -20.10 -13.82 41.85
CA GLY A 362 -19.04 -14.62 42.45
C GLY A 362 -18.72 -15.86 41.63
N CYS A 363 -18.73 -15.73 40.30
CA CYS A 363 -18.58 -16.84 39.36
C CYS A 363 -17.44 -16.61 38.37
N ASP A 364 -16.92 -17.69 37.80
CA ASP A 364 -15.93 -17.64 36.74
C ASP A 364 -16.57 -17.41 35.35
N ALA A 365 -15.71 -17.19 34.36
CA ALA A 365 -16.13 -16.95 32.97
C ALA A 365 -16.97 -18.09 32.39
N ASP A 366 -16.62 -19.35 32.69
CA ASP A 366 -17.33 -20.53 32.19
C ASP A 366 -18.73 -20.65 32.79
N THR A 367 -18.88 -20.32 34.08
CA THR A 367 -20.17 -20.30 34.76
C THR A 367 -21.06 -19.20 34.21
N LEU A 368 -20.51 -18.00 33.97
CA LEU A 368 -21.26 -16.92 33.32
C LEU A 368 -21.67 -17.29 31.90
N ASP A 369 -20.79 -17.90 31.09
CA ASP A 369 -21.10 -18.28 29.72
C ASP A 369 -22.16 -19.40 29.65
N LYS A 370 -22.13 -20.38 30.56
CA LYS A 370 -23.21 -21.37 30.70
C LYS A 370 -24.55 -20.72 31.02
N ALA A 371 -24.57 -19.75 31.94
CA ALA A 371 -25.77 -19.00 32.30
C ALA A 371 -26.25 -18.12 31.13
N TRP A 372 -25.33 -17.52 30.37
CA TRP A 372 -25.61 -16.77 29.15
C TRP A 372 -26.21 -17.66 28.05
N ALA A 373 -25.67 -18.87 27.84
CA ALA A 373 -26.21 -19.83 26.88
C ALA A 373 -27.63 -20.27 27.26
N ALA A 374 -27.89 -20.51 28.54
CA ALA A 374 -29.24 -20.79 29.06
C ALA A 374 -30.19 -19.61 28.83
N CYS A 375 -29.74 -18.38 29.12
CA CYS A 375 -30.45 -17.13 28.87
C CYS A 375 -30.82 -16.97 27.38
N LYS A 376 -29.86 -17.22 26.47
CA LYS A 376 -30.07 -17.22 25.02
C LYS A 376 -31.11 -18.27 24.60
N LYS A 377 -31.02 -19.49 25.12
CA LYS A 377 -31.99 -20.58 24.83
C LYS A 377 -33.39 -20.25 25.32
N ALA A 378 -33.50 -19.57 26.46
CA ALA A 378 -34.76 -19.07 27.02
C ALA A 378 -35.31 -17.84 26.28
N LYS A 379 -34.62 -17.34 25.25
CA LYS A 379 -34.95 -16.10 24.53
C LYS A 379 -35.02 -14.86 25.44
N ASN A 380 -34.26 -14.88 26.55
CA ASN A 380 -34.18 -13.78 27.51
C ASN A 380 -33.00 -12.84 27.22
N LEU A 381 -32.72 -12.63 25.93
CA LEU A 381 -31.56 -11.94 25.41
C LEU A 381 -31.98 -11.08 24.22
N VAL A 382 -31.53 -9.83 24.19
CA VAL A 382 -31.74 -8.88 23.09
C VAL A 382 -30.43 -8.54 22.39
N LYS A 383 -30.49 -8.46 21.06
CA LYS A 383 -29.44 -7.91 20.20
C LYS A 383 -29.80 -6.47 19.83
N PHE A 384 -28.95 -5.52 20.19
CA PHE A 384 -29.13 -4.11 19.82
C PHE A 384 -28.55 -3.80 18.44
N GLY A 385 -27.40 -4.40 18.12
CA GLY A 385 -26.63 -4.20 16.88
C GLY A 385 -25.46 -5.17 16.78
N GLY A 386 -24.51 -4.92 15.86
CA GLY A 386 -23.28 -5.72 15.71
C GLY A 386 -22.53 -5.82 17.04
N GLY A 387 -22.30 -7.05 17.52
CA GLY A 387 -21.54 -7.28 18.75
C GLY A 387 -22.17 -6.76 20.06
N PHE A 388 -23.39 -6.20 20.04
CA PHE A 388 -23.97 -5.53 21.21
C PHE A 388 -25.23 -6.23 21.70
N TYR A 389 -25.10 -6.94 22.82
CA TYR A 389 -26.13 -7.80 23.39
C TYR A 389 -26.34 -7.52 24.88
N CYS A 390 -27.57 -7.71 25.34
CA CYS A 390 -27.90 -7.78 26.76
C CYS A 390 -28.74 -9.02 27.04
N GLY A 391 -28.37 -9.77 28.08
CA GLY A 391 -29.12 -10.92 28.57
C GLY A 391 -29.53 -10.70 30.01
N HIS A 392 -30.76 -11.10 30.37
CA HIS A 392 -31.17 -11.13 31.76
C HIS A 392 -30.78 -12.51 32.34
N VAL A 393 -29.66 -12.52 33.05
CA VAL A 393 -28.95 -13.71 33.52
C VAL A 393 -29.24 -13.93 35.00
N THR A 394 -29.52 -15.18 35.37
CA THR A 394 -29.77 -15.57 36.75
C THR A 394 -28.76 -16.66 37.16
N ILE A 395 -28.05 -16.42 38.26
CA ILE A 395 -27.13 -17.40 38.87
C ILE A 395 -27.40 -17.39 40.37
N GLY A 396 -27.79 -18.54 40.91
CA GLY A 396 -28.23 -18.64 42.30
C GLY A 396 -29.50 -17.82 42.56
N ASP A 397 -29.44 -16.94 43.56
CA ASP A 397 -30.52 -16.04 43.99
C ASP A 397 -30.46 -14.66 43.33
N LYS A 398 -29.42 -14.37 42.53
CA LYS A 398 -29.21 -13.08 41.88
C LYS A 398 -29.67 -13.11 40.43
N SER A 399 -30.24 -12.00 39.98
CA SER A 399 -30.63 -11.79 38.58
C SER A 399 -30.19 -10.42 38.10
N LEU A 400 -29.44 -10.37 37.01
CA LEU A 400 -28.80 -9.16 36.48
C LEU A 400 -29.01 -9.03 34.97
N TYR A 401 -29.07 -7.81 34.46
CA TYR A 401 -29.01 -7.50 33.03
C TYR A 401 -27.54 -7.36 32.63
N VAL A 402 -26.99 -8.40 32.01
CA VAL A 402 -25.56 -8.50 31.69
C VAL A 402 -25.33 -8.12 30.24
N PHE A 403 -24.39 -7.22 29.98
CA PHE A 403 -23.94 -6.91 28.63
C PHE A 403 -22.81 -7.83 28.17
N ASN A 404 -22.97 -8.43 26.98
CA ASN A 404 -21.98 -9.30 26.33
C ASN A 404 -21.37 -10.39 27.25
N GLY A 405 -22.22 -11.10 28.01
CA GLY A 405 -21.78 -12.09 29.01
C GLY A 405 -20.90 -13.23 28.48
N PHE A 406 -21.02 -13.55 27.19
CA PHE A 406 -20.16 -14.53 26.50
C PHE A 406 -18.69 -14.10 26.37
N PHE A 407 -18.39 -12.80 26.49
CA PHE A 407 -17.04 -12.30 26.21
C PHE A 407 -16.01 -12.79 27.22
N MET A 408 -16.42 -13.04 28.47
CA MET A 408 -15.47 -13.45 29.51
C MET A 408 -14.81 -14.78 29.20
N SER A 409 -15.53 -15.76 28.63
CA SER A 409 -14.95 -17.06 28.25
C SER A 409 -14.03 -16.94 27.03
N MET A 410 -14.26 -15.96 26.15
CA MET A 410 -13.32 -15.63 25.07
C MET A 410 -12.05 -14.99 25.63
N ARG A 411 -12.19 -14.07 26.61
CA ARG A 411 -11.08 -13.34 27.22
C ARG A 411 -10.14 -14.27 28.00
N THR A 412 -10.68 -15.19 28.80
CA THR A 412 -9.87 -16.10 29.63
C THR A 412 -8.95 -17.01 28.82
N LYS A 413 -9.30 -17.32 27.56
CA LYS A 413 -8.40 -18.04 26.64
C LYS A 413 -7.06 -17.34 26.42
N PHE A 414 -6.98 -16.03 26.68
CA PHE A 414 -5.77 -15.21 26.55
C PHE A 414 -5.21 -14.74 27.89
N THR A 415 -6.04 -14.64 28.93
CA THR A 415 -5.64 -14.06 30.22
C THR A 415 -5.49 -15.07 31.35
N THR A 416 -5.74 -16.36 31.13
CA THR A 416 -5.47 -17.39 32.15
C THR A 416 -3.95 -17.48 32.41
N PRO A 417 -3.50 -17.37 33.68
CA PRO A 417 -2.08 -17.37 34.02
C PRO A 417 -1.31 -18.57 33.45
N GLY A 418 -0.08 -18.31 33.00
CA GLY A 418 0.78 -19.31 32.36
C GLY A 418 0.49 -19.57 30.87
N LEU A 419 -0.59 -19.01 30.31
CA LEU A 419 -0.77 -18.94 28.86
C LEU A 419 0.06 -17.81 28.25
N LYS A 420 0.20 -17.83 26.93
CA LYS A 420 0.85 -16.78 26.14
C LYS A 420 0.36 -16.81 24.70
N ILE A 421 0.59 -15.74 23.96
CA ILE A 421 0.65 -15.79 22.49
C ILE A 421 2.11 -15.76 22.04
N THR A 422 2.38 -16.29 20.85
CA THR A 422 3.63 -16.04 20.14
C THR A 422 3.31 -15.26 18.87
N TYR A 423 3.81 -14.03 18.77
CA TYR A 423 3.51 -13.11 17.66
C TYR A 423 4.58 -13.14 16.58
N PHE A 424 4.18 -12.72 15.38
CA PHE A 424 5.04 -12.41 14.26
C PHE A 424 4.58 -11.09 13.63
N SER A 425 5.50 -10.11 13.55
CA SER A 425 5.35 -8.98 12.65
C SER A 425 6.00 -9.37 11.34
N VAL A 426 5.23 -9.36 10.25
CA VAL A 426 5.68 -9.86 8.95
C VAL A 426 5.46 -8.84 7.85
N ASP A 427 6.25 -8.92 6.78
CA ASP A 427 6.02 -8.14 5.58
C ASP A 427 6.34 -8.89 4.28
N TRP A 428 5.75 -8.45 3.19
CA TRP A 428 5.95 -9.01 1.86
C TRP A 428 5.63 -7.97 0.78
N GLU A 429 6.10 -8.19 -0.45
CA GLU A 429 5.77 -7.29 -1.56
C GLU A 429 4.33 -7.53 -1.99
N ALA A 430 3.51 -6.47 -2.07
CA ALA A 430 2.10 -6.59 -2.44
C ALA A 430 1.92 -7.27 -3.82
N SER A 431 2.85 -7.03 -4.75
CA SER A 431 2.85 -7.69 -6.07
C SER A 431 3.08 -9.22 -6.03
N SER A 432 3.63 -9.75 -4.93
CA SER A 432 3.90 -11.19 -4.79
C SER A 432 2.73 -11.96 -4.16
N CYS A 433 1.87 -11.27 -3.42
CA CYS A 433 0.70 -11.82 -2.75
C CYS A 433 -0.22 -10.67 -2.34
N SER A 434 -1.44 -10.65 -2.88
CA SER A 434 -2.48 -9.72 -2.42
C SER A 434 -2.83 -9.99 -0.95
N TRP A 435 -3.38 -9.00 -0.24
CA TRP A 435 -3.87 -9.20 1.12
C TRP A 435 -5.00 -10.24 1.17
N ALA A 436 -5.87 -10.25 0.17
CA ALA A 436 -6.90 -11.26 -0.02
C ALA A 436 -6.31 -12.68 -0.10
N ASP A 437 -5.26 -12.90 -0.89
CA ASP A 437 -4.58 -14.19 -0.97
C ASP A 437 -3.82 -14.54 0.33
N PHE A 438 -3.24 -13.53 0.99
CA PHE A 438 -2.59 -13.70 2.29
C PHE A 438 -3.58 -14.28 3.31
N ARG A 439 -4.82 -13.80 3.31
CA ARG A 439 -5.86 -14.29 4.23
C ARG A 439 -6.54 -15.56 3.75
N GLY A 440 -6.95 -15.62 2.49
CA GLY A 440 -7.73 -16.72 1.94
C GLY A 440 -6.88 -17.97 1.68
N ALA A 441 -5.75 -17.82 0.98
CA ALA A 441 -4.93 -18.94 0.54
C ALA A 441 -3.80 -19.28 1.53
N LEU A 442 -3.14 -18.27 2.08
CA LEU A 442 -1.97 -18.43 2.95
C LEU A 442 -2.34 -18.75 4.40
N LEU A 443 -3.16 -17.90 5.02
CA LEU A 443 -3.65 -18.09 6.39
C LEU A 443 -4.78 -19.12 6.43
N GLY A 444 -5.75 -18.98 5.54
CA GLY A 444 -7.00 -19.74 5.53
C GLY A 444 -8.15 -19.00 6.23
N PRO A 445 -9.42 -19.26 5.87
CA PRO A 445 -10.61 -18.73 6.53
C PRO A 445 -10.67 -19.04 8.03
N THR A 446 -11.55 -18.33 8.74
CA THR A 446 -11.67 -18.41 10.21
C THR A 446 -12.05 -19.79 10.71
N ASP A 447 -12.90 -20.51 9.97
CA ASP A 447 -13.18 -21.92 10.22
C ASP A 447 -12.10 -22.80 9.58
N PRO A 448 -11.26 -23.50 10.37
CA PRO A 448 -10.21 -24.36 9.82
C PRO A 448 -10.74 -25.55 9.01
N ALA A 449 -12.03 -25.89 9.12
CA ALA A 449 -12.66 -26.93 8.30
C ALA A 449 -12.85 -26.49 6.84
N ASP A 450 -13.03 -25.19 6.61
CA ASP A 450 -13.20 -24.60 5.27
C ASP A 450 -11.86 -24.16 4.66
N ALA A 451 -10.76 -24.31 5.40
CA ALA A 451 -9.47 -23.78 4.99
C ALA A 451 -8.78 -24.65 3.92
N PRO A 452 -8.10 -24.05 2.92
CA PRO A 452 -7.27 -24.80 1.99
C PRO A 452 -6.28 -25.69 2.74
N ALA A 453 -6.12 -26.94 2.30
CA ALA A 453 -5.33 -27.94 3.02
C ALA A 453 -3.85 -27.53 3.19
N ASP A 454 -3.34 -26.66 2.31
CA ASP A 454 -1.98 -26.12 2.38
C ASP A 454 -1.89 -24.76 3.08
N SER A 455 -2.99 -24.14 3.49
CA SER A 455 -3.00 -22.91 4.30
C SER A 455 -2.54 -23.16 5.74
N LEU A 456 -2.12 -22.13 6.47
CA LEU A 456 -1.70 -22.27 7.87
C LEU A 456 -2.78 -22.91 8.75
N ARG A 457 -4.02 -22.42 8.68
CA ARG A 457 -5.14 -22.97 9.47
C ARG A 457 -5.50 -24.38 9.01
N GLY A 458 -5.44 -24.66 7.70
CA GLY A 458 -5.63 -26.01 7.17
C GLY A 458 -4.55 -27.00 7.65
N LEU A 459 -3.29 -26.58 7.71
CA LEU A 459 -2.17 -27.37 8.21
C LEU A 459 -2.28 -27.61 9.71
N VAL A 460 -2.63 -26.59 10.51
CA VAL A 460 -2.88 -26.76 11.95
C VAL A 460 -4.01 -27.74 12.17
N ASN A 461 -5.12 -27.60 11.43
CA ASN A 461 -6.27 -28.48 11.54
C ASN A 461 -5.95 -29.93 11.13
N ALA A 462 -5.22 -30.15 10.04
CA ALA A 462 -4.90 -31.49 9.57
C ALA A 462 -3.90 -32.22 10.47
N LYS A 463 -3.05 -31.49 11.19
CA LYS A 463 -1.92 -32.04 11.96
C LYS A 463 -2.00 -31.74 13.47
N TRP A 464 -3.16 -31.36 13.98
CA TRP A 464 -3.31 -30.84 15.34
C TRP A 464 -2.70 -31.76 16.43
N GLU A 465 -2.91 -33.08 16.36
CA GLU A 465 -2.32 -34.05 17.30
C GLU A 465 -0.78 -34.06 17.23
N ALA A 466 -0.23 -34.12 16.01
CA ALA A 466 1.21 -34.13 15.77
C ALA A 466 1.87 -32.79 16.11
N LEU A 467 1.11 -31.69 16.04
CA LEU A 467 1.51 -30.36 16.44
C LEU A 467 1.36 -30.13 17.96
N GLY A 468 0.78 -31.08 18.70
CA GLY A 468 0.67 -31.06 20.15
C GLY A 468 -0.54 -30.29 20.70
N LEU A 469 -1.59 -30.06 19.89
CA LEU A 469 -2.83 -29.45 20.35
C LEU A 469 -3.67 -30.47 21.15
N ALA A 470 -4.44 -29.98 22.11
CA ALA A 470 -5.30 -30.83 22.96
C ALA A 470 -6.58 -31.31 22.26
N SER A 471 -7.05 -30.59 21.25
CA SER A 471 -8.23 -30.90 20.45
C SER A 471 -8.08 -30.37 19.03
N ALA A 472 -8.93 -30.88 18.12
CA ALA A 472 -9.05 -30.32 16.78
C ALA A 472 -9.46 -28.83 16.85
N PRO A 473 -8.85 -27.96 16.02
CA PRO A 473 -9.23 -26.56 15.89
C PRO A 473 -10.71 -26.34 15.51
N ASP A 474 -11.27 -25.21 15.94
CA ASP A 474 -12.60 -24.74 15.56
C ASP A 474 -12.59 -23.24 15.23
N VAL A 475 -13.76 -22.64 14.98
CA VAL A 475 -13.89 -21.20 14.65
C VAL A 475 -13.26 -20.28 15.70
N GLY A 476 -13.39 -20.61 16.99
CA GLY A 476 -12.84 -19.81 18.08
C GLY A 476 -11.36 -20.09 18.31
N ASP A 477 -11.00 -21.37 18.32
CA ASP A 477 -9.65 -21.89 18.52
C ASP A 477 -9.05 -22.39 17.19
N ASN A 478 -8.88 -21.46 16.25
CA ASN A 478 -8.42 -21.72 14.88
C ASN A 478 -6.90 -21.71 14.69
N GLY A 479 -6.12 -21.86 15.76
CA GLY A 479 -4.66 -21.88 15.74
C GLY A 479 -3.98 -20.52 15.53
N VAL A 480 -4.24 -19.82 14.43
CA VAL A 480 -3.46 -18.65 14.00
C VAL A 480 -4.36 -17.45 13.67
N HIS A 481 -3.98 -16.28 14.18
CA HIS A 481 -4.55 -14.98 13.84
C HIS A 481 -3.65 -14.21 12.87
N ALA A 482 -4.26 -13.40 11.99
CA ALA A 482 -3.56 -12.35 11.25
C ALA A 482 -4.51 -11.17 10.96
N SER A 483 -3.95 -9.97 10.83
CA SER A 483 -4.65 -8.73 10.49
C SER A 483 -5.48 -8.80 9.20
N ALA A 484 -6.64 -8.12 9.14
CA ALA A 484 -7.52 -8.14 7.96
C ALA A 484 -7.15 -7.12 6.87
N SER A 485 -6.35 -6.11 7.21
CA SER A 485 -5.92 -5.03 6.29
C SER A 485 -4.65 -4.33 6.79
N PRO A 486 -3.98 -3.50 5.97
CA PRO A 486 -2.86 -2.66 6.40
C PRO A 486 -3.19 -1.76 7.60
N PHE A 487 -4.42 -1.23 7.65
CA PHE A 487 -4.88 -0.36 8.72
C PHE A 487 -5.13 -1.09 10.03
N GLU A 488 -5.79 -2.25 9.96
CA GLU A 488 -5.97 -3.08 11.15
C GLU A 488 -4.62 -3.60 11.65
N ALA A 489 -3.69 -3.92 10.74
CA ALA A 489 -2.34 -4.32 11.13
C ALA A 489 -1.59 -3.19 11.87
N LEU A 490 -1.75 -1.93 11.44
CA LEU A 490 -1.24 -0.77 12.19
C LEU A 490 -1.88 -0.70 13.59
N ALA A 491 -3.21 -0.78 13.68
CA ALA A 491 -3.93 -0.73 14.95
C ALA A 491 -3.48 -1.85 15.91
N GLU A 492 -3.28 -3.06 15.38
CA GLU A 492 -2.79 -4.21 16.14
C GLU A 492 -1.34 -4.03 16.59
N ARG A 493 -0.43 -3.55 15.73
CA ARG A 493 0.96 -3.28 16.15
C ARG A 493 1.03 -2.18 17.21
N MET A 494 0.21 -1.13 17.09
CA MET A 494 0.10 -0.10 18.11
C MET A 494 -0.38 -0.68 19.45
N ASN A 495 -1.38 -1.56 19.42
CA ASN A 495 -1.92 -2.21 20.61
C ASN A 495 -0.94 -3.23 21.22
N TRP A 496 -0.57 -4.26 20.46
CA TRP A 496 0.16 -5.42 20.94
C TRP A 496 1.65 -5.16 21.15
N LEU A 497 2.27 -4.31 20.31
CA LEU A 497 3.71 -4.07 20.33
C LEU A 497 4.09 -2.68 20.85
N GLY A 498 3.11 -1.83 21.14
CA GLY A 498 3.36 -0.43 21.48
C GLY A 498 4.03 0.36 20.36
N ALA A 499 3.84 -0.06 19.10
CA ALA A 499 4.45 0.58 17.94
C ALA A 499 4.02 2.04 17.83
N ASP A 500 4.97 2.92 17.53
CA ASP A 500 4.67 4.33 17.27
C ASP A 500 4.15 4.51 15.83
N CYS A 501 2.97 5.10 15.70
CA CYS A 501 2.32 5.29 14.41
C CYS A 501 3.15 6.14 13.44
N ALA A 502 3.93 7.13 13.93
CA ALA A 502 4.75 7.96 13.05
C ALA A 502 5.97 7.24 12.46
N SER A 503 6.45 6.17 13.13
CA SER A 503 7.54 5.33 12.64
C SER A 503 7.05 4.04 11.96
N ASP A 504 5.77 3.69 12.08
CA ASP A 504 5.17 2.58 11.36
C ASP A 504 5.05 2.90 9.85
N PRO A 505 5.36 1.95 8.94
CA PRO A 505 5.29 2.19 7.49
C PRO A 505 3.90 2.63 6.99
N PHE A 506 2.81 2.07 7.52
CA PHE A 506 1.47 2.46 7.12
C PHE A 506 1.01 3.71 7.88
N GLY A 507 1.34 3.81 9.17
CA GLY A 507 1.02 4.99 9.99
C GLY A 507 1.65 6.28 9.46
N SER A 508 2.94 6.25 9.10
CA SER A 508 3.64 7.38 8.47
C SER A 508 3.01 7.78 7.13
N ALA A 509 2.57 6.81 6.31
CA ALA A 509 1.88 7.08 5.06
C ALA A 509 0.52 7.77 5.26
N LEU A 510 -0.25 7.38 6.28
CA LEU A 510 -1.52 8.06 6.64
C LEU A 510 -1.27 9.52 7.07
N LEU A 511 -0.25 9.74 7.90
CA LEU A 511 0.14 11.09 8.32
C LEU A 511 0.59 11.94 7.14
N ALA A 512 1.40 11.39 6.24
CA ALA A 512 1.83 12.06 5.01
C ALA A 512 0.66 12.35 4.06
N ALA A 513 -0.39 11.51 4.08
CA ALA A 513 -1.64 11.74 3.35
C ALA A 513 -2.56 12.78 4.02
N GLY A 514 -2.15 13.36 5.14
CA GLY A 514 -2.88 14.43 5.84
C GLY A 514 -3.95 13.94 6.82
N ILE A 515 -4.00 12.64 7.14
CA ILE A 515 -4.93 12.09 8.14
C ILE A 515 -4.32 12.32 9.54
N PRO A 516 -4.96 13.11 10.43
CA PRO A 516 -4.39 13.43 11.74
C PRO A 516 -4.25 12.21 12.64
N MET A 517 -3.25 12.21 13.52
CA MET A 517 -3.02 11.16 14.53
C MET A 517 -4.26 10.86 15.38
N GLU A 518 -5.02 11.88 15.76
CA GLU A 518 -6.25 11.71 16.55
C GLU A 518 -7.32 10.94 15.78
N THR A 519 -7.45 11.18 14.48
CA THR A 519 -8.35 10.41 13.61
C THR A 519 -7.89 8.97 13.49
N ILE A 520 -6.58 8.74 13.27
CA ILE A 520 -6.00 7.39 13.19
C ILE A 520 -6.32 6.60 14.46
N LYS A 521 -6.04 7.17 15.65
CA LYS A 521 -6.34 6.54 16.95
C LYS A 521 -7.83 6.26 17.13
N ALA A 522 -8.70 7.20 16.76
CA ALA A 522 -10.15 7.02 16.86
C ALA A 522 -10.66 5.91 15.93
N TRP A 523 -10.01 5.72 14.78
CA TRP A 523 -10.33 4.67 13.82
C TRP A 523 -9.74 3.30 14.19
N SER A 524 -8.65 3.24 14.95
CA SER A 524 -8.02 1.99 15.41
C SER A 524 -8.89 1.13 16.35
N VAL A 525 -10.09 1.60 16.71
CA VAL A 525 -11.05 0.86 17.54
C VAL A 525 -12.31 0.43 16.78
N ASP A 526 -12.22 0.44 15.45
CA ASP A 526 -13.29 0.09 14.51
C ASP A 526 -14.62 0.85 14.72
N PRO A 527 -14.61 2.20 14.67
CA PRO A 527 -15.84 2.96 14.73
C PRO A 527 -16.68 2.78 13.47
N GLN A 528 -17.96 3.13 13.59
CA GLN A 528 -18.84 3.27 12.43
C GLN A 528 -18.54 4.60 11.72
N VAL A 529 -18.09 4.55 10.47
CA VAL A 529 -17.79 5.70 9.61
C VAL A 529 -18.84 5.85 8.52
N LYS A 530 -18.93 7.03 7.90
CA LYS A 530 -19.78 7.28 6.74
C LYS A 530 -19.11 6.69 5.50
N LEU A 531 -19.82 5.81 4.79
CA LEU A 531 -19.36 5.19 3.55
C LEU A 531 -19.73 6.05 2.33
N PRO A 532 -19.11 5.83 1.15
CA PRO A 532 -19.37 6.62 -0.05
C PRO A 532 -20.83 6.60 -0.53
N ASP A 533 -21.58 5.54 -0.24
CA ASP A 533 -23.01 5.40 -0.55
C ASP A 533 -23.92 6.16 0.45
N GLY A 534 -23.34 6.82 1.45
CA GLY A 534 -24.03 7.57 2.49
C GLY A 534 -24.48 6.71 3.68
N SER A 535 -24.31 5.39 3.63
CA SER A 535 -24.56 4.50 4.77
C SER A 535 -23.47 4.65 5.84
N LYS A 536 -23.68 3.99 6.98
CA LYS A 536 -22.65 3.84 8.02
C LYS A 536 -22.20 2.39 8.07
N GLY A 537 -20.89 2.17 8.17
CA GLY A 537 -20.30 0.83 8.28
C GLY A 537 -19.03 0.84 9.12
N SER A 538 -18.53 -0.35 9.46
CA SER A 538 -17.23 -0.51 10.12
C SER A 538 -16.12 0.01 9.21
N ILE A 539 -15.14 0.68 9.79
CA ILE A 539 -13.98 1.11 9.02
C ILE A 539 -13.07 -0.06 8.69
N PHE A 540 -12.95 -1.06 9.56
CA PHE A 540 -12.17 -2.26 9.26
C PHE A 540 -12.79 -3.06 8.11
N ASP A 541 -14.12 -3.24 8.10
CA ASP A 541 -14.84 -3.87 6.99
C ASP A 541 -14.64 -3.10 5.67
N ALA A 542 -14.58 -1.76 5.73
CA ALA A 542 -14.44 -0.92 4.53
C ALA A 542 -13.07 -1.04 3.85
N VAL A 543 -12.05 -1.52 4.55
CA VAL A 543 -10.69 -1.71 4.03
C VAL A 543 -10.22 -3.16 4.08
N GLU A 544 -11.13 -4.09 4.38
CA GLU A 544 -10.83 -5.52 4.46
C GLU A 544 -10.25 -6.03 3.13
N ASP A 545 -9.22 -6.87 3.20
CA ASP A 545 -8.55 -7.50 2.04
C ASP A 545 -7.89 -6.55 1.04
N GLN A 546 -7.83 -5.25 1.32
CA GLN A 546 -7.14 -4.28 0.48
C GLN A 546 -5.64 -4.30 0.69
N ASP A 547 -4.88 -4.15 -0.39
CA ASP A 547 -3.43 -3.95 -0.33
C ASP A 547 -3.09 -2.53 0.17
N PHE A 548 -1.83 -2.32 0.58
CA PHE A 548 -1.34 -1.05 1.13
C PHE A 548 -1.84 0.20 0.39
N SER A 549 -1.67 0.26 -0.94
CA SER A 549 -2.01 1.46 -1.71
C SER A 549 -3.53 1.67 -1.82
N GLU A 550 -4.29 0.60 -2.01
CA GLU A 550 -5.75 0.66 -2.07
C GLU A 550 -6.34 1.07 -0.71
N CYS A 551 -5.86 0.45 0.37
CA CYS A 551 -6.25 0.78 1.74
C CYS A 551 -6.00 2.25 2.06
N LEU A 552 -4.84 2.79 1.67
CA LEU A 552 -4.50 4.21 1.87
C LEU A 552 -5.46 5.14 1.13
N GLU A 553 -5.78 4.85 -0.14
CA GLU A 553 -6.71 5.68 -0.92
C GLU A 553 -8.15 5.59 -0.37
N THR A 554 -8.60 4.40 0.05
CA THR A 554 -9.90 4.23 0.70
C THR A 554 -10.01 5.07 1.98
N LEU A 555 -8.99 5.03 2.84
CA LEU A 555 -8.98 5.82 4.09
C LEU A 555 -8.94 7.32 3.82
N LYS A 556 -8.21 7.78 2.79
CA LYS A 556 -8.24 9.18 2.36
C LYS A 556 -9.64 9.60 1.89
N ALA A 557 -10.31 8.75 1.11
CA ALA A 557 -11.66 9.00 0.65
C ALA A 557 -12.64 9.09 1.83
N LEU A 558 -12.58 8.15 2.77
CA LEU A 558 -13.40 8.16 3.98
C LEU A 558 -13.14 9.40 4.85
N PHE A 559 -11.88 9.83 4.97
CA PHE A 559 -11.52 11.04 5.71
C PHE A 559 -12.10 12.30 5.06
N SER A 560 -12.12 12.37 3.73
CA SER A 560 -12.63 13.54 3.00
C SER A 560 -14.14 13.76 3.10
N ILE A 561 -14.90 12.74 3.51
CA ILE A 561 -16.36 12.77 3.63
C ILE A 561 -16.85 12.68 5.09
N ALA A 562 -15.93 12.51 6.03
CA ALA A 562 -16.18 12.53 7.48
C ALA A 562 -16.42 13.95 7.97
#